data_AF-A0A1W6Z2D0-F1
#
_entry.id   AF-A0A1W6Z2D0-F1
#
_cell.length_a   1.000
_cell.length_b   1.000
_cell.length_c   1.000
_cell.angle_alpha   90.00
_cell.angle_beta   90.00
_cell.angle_gamma   90.00
#
_symmetry.space_group_name_H-M   'P 1'
#
loop_
_entity.id
_entity.type
_entity.pdbx_description
1 polymer ?
#
loop_
_entity_poly.entity_id
_entity_poly.type
_entity_poly.pdbx_seq_one_letter_code
_entity_poly.pdbx_strand_id
1 'polypeptide(L)'
;MDTDEKLALVAQTIAHQGGQISALTAALTCMLHIARGTPGLREAVETRLEQNYAGLLARSESQQYVAGFEAMRDAIAAALKS
;
A
#
# COMPACT_ATOMS: atom_id res chain seq x y z
N MET A 1 -34.00 3.23 4.07
CA MET A 1 -32.86 2.32 4.34
C MET A 1 -32.72 2.18 5.83
N ASP A 2 -32.94 0.96 6.29
CA ASP A 2 -32.78 0.56 7.68
C ASP A 2 -31.30 0.66 8.10
N THR A 3 -31.05 0.76 9.41
CA THR A 3 -29.70 0.91 9.97
C THR A 3 -28.84 -0.32 9.64
N ASP A 4 -29.44 -1.51 9.64
CA ASP A 4 -28.78 -2.76 9.30
C ASP A 4 -28.38 -2.83 7.81
N GLU A 5 -29.22 -2.29 6.91
CA GLU A 5 -28.89 -2.17 5.48
C GLU A 5 -27.72 -1.21 5.24
N LYS A 6 -27.63 -0.11 6.01
CA LYS A 6 -26.49 0.83 5.94
C LYS A 6 -25.20 0.16 6.40
N LEU A 7 -25.24 -0.61 7.49
CA LEU A 7 -24.10 -1.36 8.01
C LEU A 7 -23.60 -2.41 7.01
N ALA A 8 -24.52 -3.16 6.40
CA ALA A 8 -24.18 -4.15 5.37
C ALA A 8 -23.49 -3.50 4.15
N LEU A 9 -24.00 -2.35 3.69
CA LEU A 9 -23.41 -1.60 2.57
C LEU A 9 -22.00 -1.09 2.90
N VAL A 10 -21.80 -0.58 4.12
CA VAL A 10 -20.48 -0.14 4.60
C VAL A 10 -19.51 -1.32 4.66
N ALA A 11 -19.91 -2.46 5.23
CA ALA A 11 -19.08 -3.65 5.31
C ALA A 11 -18.69 -4.18 3.91
N GLN A 12 -19.65 -4.22 2.98
CA GLN A 12 -19.40 -4.61 1.59
C GLN A 12 -18.42 -3.65 0.90
N THR A 13 -18.56 -2.35 1.12
CA THR A 13 -17.67 -1.33 0.55
C THR A 13 -16.25 -1.49 1.07
N ILE A 14 -16.08 -1.70 2.38
CA ILE A 14 -14.78 -1.95 3.00
C ILE A 14 -14.14 -3.23 2.44
N ALA A 15 -14.91 -4.32 2.32
CA ALA A 15 -14.40 -5.58 1.77
C ALA A 15 -13.96 -5.43 0.30
N HIS A 16 -14.74 -4.71 -0.51
CA HIS A 16 -14.42 -4.45 -1.91
C HIS A 16 -13.14 -3.60 -2.06
N GLN A 17 -13.04 -2.51 -1.30
CA GLN A 17 -11.86 -1.64 -1.29
C GLN A 17 -10.63 -2.41 -0.80
N GLY A 18 -10.77 -3.25 0.23
CA GLY A 18 -9.71 -4.12 0.71
C GLY A 18 -9.19 -5.06 -0.38
N GLY A 19 -10.09 -5.71 -1.13
CA GLY A 19 -9.72 -6.57 -2.26
C GLY A 19 -8.99 -5.82 -3.38
N GLN A 20 -9.42 -4.61 -3.72
CA GLN A 20 -8.75 -3.76 -4.72
C GLN A 20 -7.34 -3.37 -4.29
N ILE A 21 -7.15 -3.03 -3.00
CA ILE A 21 -5.83 -2.70 -2.45
C ILE A 21 -4.92 -3.92 -2.53
N SER A 22 -5.37 -5.10 -2.12
CA SER A 22 -4.58 -6.34 -2.22
C SER A 22 -4.16 -6.66 -3.65
N ALA A 23 -5.06 -6.50 -4.63
CA ALA A 23 -4.77 -6.71 -6.04
C ALA A 23 -3.72 -5.72 -6.56
N LEU A 24 -3.82 -4.44 -6.17
CA LEU A 24 -2.84 -3.42 -6.53
C LEU A 24 -1.46 -3.72 -5.93
N THR A 25 -1.40 -4.10 -4.65
CA THR A 25 -0.15 -4.51 -3.99
C THR A 25 0.51 -5.67 -4.74
N ALA A 26 -0.26 -6.71 -5.09
CA ALA A 26 0.26 -7.85 -5.85
C ALA A 26 0.81 -7.44 -7.23
N ALA A 27 0.09 -6.60 -7.97
CA ALA A 27 0.54 -6.09 -9.27
C ALA A 27 1.84 -5.28 -9.14
N LEU A 28 1.94 -4.43 -8.12
CA LEU A 28 3.14 -3.65 -7.85
C LEU A 28 4.33 -4.56 -7.51
N THR A 29 4.13 -5.56 -6.66
CA THR A 29 5.15 -6.56 -6.29
C THR A 29 5.66 -7.33 -7.51
N CYS A 30 4.78 -7.71 -8.45
CA CYS A 30 5.18 -8.33 -9.72
C CYS A 30 6.04 -7.40 -10.58
N MET A 31 5.66 -6.12 -10.73
CA MET A 31 6.46 -5.14 -11.46
C MET A 31 7.83 -4.92 -10.82
N LEU A 32 7.90 -4.93 -9.48
CA LEU A 32 9.16 -4.80 -8.73
C LEU A 32 10.08 -6.01 -8.90
N HIS A 33 9.53 -7.22 -8.98
CA HIS A 33 10.31 -8.41 -9.30
C HIS A 33 10.92 -8.35 -10.70
N ILE A 34 10.18 -7.82 -11.69
CA ILE A 34 10.71 -7.60 -13.04
C ILE A 34 11.78 -6.50 -13.03
N ALA A 35 11.55 -5.44 -12.27
CA ALA A 35 12.43 -4.29 -12.11
C ALA A 35 13.76 -4.60 -11.39
N ARG A 36 13.84 -5.67 -10.59
CA ARG A 36 15.07 -6.07 -9.86
C ARG A 36 16.27 -6.33 -10.78
N GLY A 37 16.03 -6.72 -12.03
CA GLY A 37 17.09 -6.88 -13.03
C GLY A 37 17.64 -5.55 -13.59
N THR A 38 17.02 -4.42 -13.23
CA THR A 38 17.34 -3.10 -13.79
C THR A 38 18.21 -2.30 -12.80
N PRO A 39 19.46 -1.96 -13.17
CA PRO A 39 20.35 -1.17 -12.32
C PRO A 39 19.74 0.20 -11.95
N GLY A 40 19.89 0.63 -10.69
CA GLY A 40 19.42 1.93 -10.20
C GLY A 40 17.92 2.03 -9.92
N LEU A 41 17.11 1.08 -10.40
CA LEU A 41 15.66 1.12 -10.20
C LEU A 41 15.28 0.79 -8.75
N ARG A 42 16.04 -0.09 -8.09
CA ARG A 42 15.86 -0.39 -6.68
C ARG A 42 16.07 0.84 -5.80
N GLU A 43 17.21 1.53 -5.91
CA GLU A 43 17.49 2.72 -5.09
C GLU A 43 16.47 3.83 -5.38
N ALA A 44 16.05 4.00 -6.64
CA ALA A 44 15.04 4.98 -7.00
C ALA A 44 13.68 4.69 -6.34
N VAL A 45 13.26 3.43 -6.28
CA VAL A 45 12.01 3.02 -5.62
C VAL A 45 12.10 3.18 -4.10
N GLU A 46 13.19 2.72 -3.48
CA GLU A 46 13.42 2.85 -2.03
C GLU A 46 13.41 4.34 -1.62
N THR A 47 14.16 5.19 -2.33
CA THR A 47 14.21 6.64 -2.11
C THR A 47 12.83 7.28 -2.23
N ARG A 48 12.05 6.89 -3.24
CA ARG A 48 10.72 7.47 -3.44
C ARG A 48 9.73 7.03 -2.37
N LEU A 49 9.82 5.80 -1.88
CA LEU A 49 9.01 5.31 -0.77
C LEU A 49 9.29 6.07 0.52
N GLU A 50 10.56 6.31 0.83
CA GLU A 50 10.96 7.08 2.02
C GLU A 50 10.47 8.53 1.95
N GLN A 51 10.62 9.20 0.80
CA GLN A 51 10.11 10.55 0.59
C GLN A 51 8.58 10.63 0.77
N ASN A 52 7.85 9.66 0.20
CA ASN A 52 6.40 9.59 0.34
C ASN A 52 6.00 9.36 1.80
N TYR A 53 6.70 8.48 2.52
CA TYR A 53 6.47 8.21 3.94
C TYR A 53 6.67 9.46 4.81
N ALA A 54 7.79 10.17 4.61
CA ALA A 54 8.07 11.41 5.33
C ALA A 54 6.99 12.49 5.08
N GLY A 55 6.55 12.63 3.82
CA GLY A 55 5.46 13.54 3.47
C GLY A 55 4.10 13.12 4.06
N LEU A 56 3.86 11.82 4.20
CA LEU A 56 2.66 11.25 4.79
C LEU A 56 2.61 11.48 6.30
N LEU A 57 3.72 11.22 7.01
CA LEU A 57 3.87 11.51 8.44
C LEU A 57 3.67 13.00 8.75
N ALA A 58 4.17 13.88 7.89
CA ALA A 58 4.03 15.32 8.08
C ALA A 58 2.58 15.84 7.91
N ARG A 59 1.69 15.06 7.29
CA ARG A 59 0.33 15.48 6.92
C ARG A 59 -0.78 14.66 7.55
N SER A 60 -0.48 13.46 8.06
CA SER A 60 -1.52 12.52 8.49
C SER A 60 -1.76 12.61 9.99
N GLU A 61 -3.01 12.85 10.37
CA GLU A 61 -3.47 12.79 11.76
C GLU A 61 -3.94 11.38 12.15
N SER A 62 -4.00 10.44 11.20
CA SER A 62 -4.55 9.09 11.40
C SER A 62 -3.46 8.02 11.53
N GLN A 63 -3.30 7.48 12.74
CA GLN A 63 -2.33 6.41 13.01
C GLN A 63 -2.62 5.11 12.23
N GLN A 64 -3.88 4.79 11.96
CA GLN A 64 -4.25 3.60 11.18
C GLN A 64 -3.80 3.72 9.71
N TYR A 65 -3.85 4.92 9.15
CA TYR A 65 -3.39 5.16 7.79
C TYR A 65 -1.87 5.04 7.67
N VAL A 66 -1.14 5.56 8.67
CA VAL A 66 0.32 5.41 8.76
C VAL A 66 0.72 3.93 8.85
N ALA A 67 0.06 3.16 9.72
CA ALA A 67 0.35 1.72 9.87
C ALA A 67 0.10 0.92 8.59
N GLY A 68 -0.98 1.23 7.85
CA GLY A 68 -1.25 0.60 6.55
C GLY A 68 -0.17 0.90 5.50
N PHE A 69 0.33 2.14 5.48
CA PHE A 69 1.43 2.53 4.60
C PHE A 69 2.74 1.81 4.97
N GLU A 70 3.07 1.72 6.26
CA GLU A 70 4.27 1.03 6.75
C GLU A 70 4.26 -0.45 6.34
N ALA A 71 3.14 -1.14 6.50
CA ALA A 71 3.00 -2.53 6.06
C ALA A 71 3.24 -2.69 4.54
N MET A 72 2.73 -1.76 3.73
CA MET A 72 2.96 -1.76 2.28
C MET A 72 4.42 -1.50 1.92
N ARG A 73 5.06 -0.51 2.57
CA ARG A 73 6.49 -0.20 2.39
C ARG A 73 7.35 -1.42 2.68
N ASP A 74 7.08 -2.10 3.78
CA ASP A 74 7.87 -3.26 4.21
C ASP A 74 7.70 -4.45 3.24
N ALA A 75 6.49 -4.68 2.72
CA ALA A 75 6.24 -5.68 1.69
C ALA A 75 6.99 -5.39 0.38
N ILE A 76 7.04 -4.12 -0.05
CA ILE A 76 7.80 -3.71 -1.23
C ILE A 76 9.31 -3.89 -1.00
N ALA A 77 9.82 -3.47 0.15
CA ALA A 77 11.24 -3.63 0.50
C ALA A 77 11.63 -5.12 0.56
N ALA A 78 10.75 -5.98 1.06
CA ALA A 78 10.97 -7.43 1.05
C ALA A 78 11.07 -7.98 -0.38
N ALA A 79 10.14 -7.60 -1.27
CA ALA A 79 10.12 -8.02 -2.67
C ALA A 79 11.33 -7.56 -3.48
N LEU A 80 11.95 -6.44 -3.11
CA LEU A 80 13.18 -5.93 -3.73
C LEU A 80 14.45 -6.65 -3.24
N LYS A 81 14.41 -7.29 -2.07
CA LYS A 81 15.54 -7.97 -1.42
C LYS A 81 15.59 -9.48 -1.72
N SER A 82 14.44 -10.16 -1.66
CA SER A 82 14.26 -11.51 -2.22
C SER A 82 14.57 -11.48 -3.69
#